data_AF-A0A7V9GKD4-F1
#
_entry.id   AF-A0A7V9GKD4-F1
#
_cell.length_a   1.000
_cell.length_b   1.000
_cell.length_c   1.000
_cell.angle_alpha   90.00
_cell.angle_beta   90.00
_cell.angle_gamma   90.00
#
_symmetry.space_group_name_H-M   'P 1'
#
loop_
_entity.id
_entity.type
_entity.pdbx_description
1 polymer ?
#
loop_
_entity_poly.entity_id
_entity_poly.type
_entity_poly.pdbx_seq_one_letter_code
_entity_poly.pdbx_strand_id
1 'polypeptide(L)'
;MPISRYLDFLLTSGNYESYMEKLVNAYNPVAAEKVMCRNIISIGWDGYLYDCDFNQMLKLKVNCTSKHISQFNIQNLNSRKIIVGQHCYGCTAGSGSSCGGAVF
;
A
#
# COMPACT_ATOMS: atom_id res chain seq x y z
N MET A 1 8.76 -1.17 -5.78
CA MET A 1 7.39 -1.72 -5.83
C MET A 1 7.04 -2.13 -7.25
N PRO A 2 6.42 -3.30 -7.48
CA PRO A 2 6.01 -3.76 -8.81
C PRO A 2 4.78 -2.98 -9.31
N ILE A 3 4.96 -1.69 -9.61
CA ILE A 3 3.87 -0.83 -10.09
C ILE A 3 4.37 0.01 -11.27
N SER A 4 3.48 0.23 -12.26
CA SER A 4 3.75 1.02 -13.47
C SER A 4 4.98 0.48 -14.21
N ARG A 5 5.93 1.33 -14.60
CA ARG A 5 7.08 0.98 -15.43
C ARG A 5 7.90 -0.23 -14.97
N TYR A 6 8.03 -0.46 -13.65
CA TYR A 6 8.76 -1.61 -13.14
C TYR A 6 7.95 -2.92 -13.28
N LEU A 7 6.63 -2.83 -13.16
CA LEU A 7 5.73 -3.96 -13.45
C LEU A 7 5.82 -4.34 -14.94
N ASP A 8 5.79 -3.37 -15.84
CA ASP A 8 5.89 -3.61 -17.29
C ASP A 8 7.21 -4.31 -17.64
N PHE A 9 8.31 -3.89 -17.03
CA PHE A 9 9.61 -4.57 -17.17
C PHE A 9 9.56 -6.01 -16.66
N LEU A 10 8.99 -6.26 -15.47
CA LEU A 10 8.88 -7.60 -14.90
C LEU A 10 8.04 -8.54 -15.77
N LEU A 11 6.96 -8.03 -16.36
CA LEU A 11 6.10 -8.79 -17.28
C LEU A 11 6.82 -9.07 -18.60
N THR A 12 7.44 -8.05 -19.21
CA THR A 12 8.14 -8.19 -20.50
C THR A 12 9.35 -9.12 -20.40
N SER A 13 10.02 -9.15 -19.25
CA SER A 13 11.17 -10.01 -18.99
C SER A 13 10.81 -11.41 -18.46
N GLY A 14 9.51 -11.70 -18.25
CA GLY A 14 9.04 -12.99 -17.70
C GLY A 14 9.39 -13.22 -16.23
N ASN A 15 9.91 -12.22 -15.52
CA ASN A 15 10.37 -12.34 -14.13
C ASN A 15 9.30 -12.03 -13.09
N TYR A 16 8.08 -11.66 -13.52
CA TYR A 16 7.00 -11.24 -12.64
C TYR A 16 6.66 -12.28 -11.57
N GLU A 17 6.44 -13.54 -11.97
CA GLU A 17 6.06 -14.60 -11.03
C GLU A 17 7.16 -14.85 -9.99
N SER A 18 8.41 -15.02 -10.43
CA SER A 18 9.55 -15.24 -9.52
C SER A 18 9.76 -14.05 -8.58
N TYR A 19 9.54 -12.82 -9.04
CA TYR A 19 9.61 -11.63 -8.19
C TYR A 19 8.52 -11.60 -7.14
N MET A 20 7.27 -11.89 -7.53
CA MET A 20 6.14 -11.96 -6.58
C MET A 20 6.33 -13.09 -5.57
N GLU A 21 6.81 -14.25 -6.00
CA GLU A 21 7.12 -15.38 -5.12
C GLU A 21 8.16 -15.01 -4.07
N LYS A 22 9.23 -14.29 -4.46
CA LYS A 22 10.22 -13.77 -3.50
C LYS A 22 9.59 -12.82 -2.48
N LEU A 23 8.72 -11.91 -2.91
CA LEU A 23 8.06 -10.97 -2.00
C LEU A 23 7.12 -11.68 -1.02
N VAL A 24 6.38 -12.68 -1.49
CA VAL A 24 5.50 -13.50 -0.65
C VAL A 24 6.32 -14.32 0.36
N ASN A 25 7.39 -14.97 -0.10
CA ASN A 25 8.28 -15.75 0.77
C ASN A 25 9.06 -14.88 1.76
N ALA A 26 9.30 -13.62 1.42
CA ALA A 26 9.93 -12.64 2.31
C ALA A 26 8.91 -11.91 3.21
N TYR A 27 7.63 -12.30 3.22
CA TYR A 27 6.62 -11.67 4.06
C TYR A 27 7.03 -11.68 5.53
N ASN A 28 7.04 -10.50 6.14
CA ASN A 28 7.38 -10.33 7.54
C ASN A 28 6.19 -9.73 8.31
N PRO A 29 5.57 -10.49 9.25
CA PRO A 29 4.45 -10.00 10.03
C PRO A 29 4.82 -8.79 10.90
N VAL A 30 6.06 -8.69 11.39
CA VAL A 30 6.53 -7.54 12.16
C VAL A 30 6.62 -6.29 11.29
N ALA A 31 7.03 -6.43 10.03
CA ALA A 31 7.00 -5.33 9.07
C ALA A 31 5.56 -4.92 8.74
N ALA A 32 4.65 -5.90 8.61
CA ALA A 32 3.23 -5.66 8.34
C ALA A 32 2.53 -4.85 9.44
N GLU A 33 2.95 -4.97 10.69
CA GLU A 33 2.44 -4.15 11.80
C GLU A 33 2.92 -2.69 11.74
N LYS A 34 4.07 -2.45 11.11
CA LYS A 34 4.72 -1.13 11.03
C LYS A 34 4.44 -0.38 9.73
N VAL A 35 3.60 -0.93 8.84
CA VAL A 35 3.29 -0.25 7.57
C VAL A 35 2.53 1.06 7.79
N MET A 36 2.91 2.07 7.02
CA MET A 36 2.37 3.44 7.13
C MET A 36 0.85 3.51 6.99
N CYS A 37 0.24 2.64 6.17
CA CYS A 37 -1.20 2.66 5.85
C CYS A 37 -2.10 2.44 7.08
N ARG A 38 -1.54 1.96 8.21
CA ARG A 38 -2.27 1.79 9.48
C ARG A 38 -2.53 3.11 10.18
N ASN A 39 -1.57 4.04 10.12
CA ASN A 39 -1.58 5.27 10.90
C ASN A 39 -1.70 6.53 10.04
N ILE A 40 -1.44 6.42 8.74
CA ILE A 40 -1.43 7.52 7.79
C ILE A 40 -2.43 7.22 6.67
N ILE A 41 -3.12 8.26 6.19
CA ILE A 41 -3.96 8.22 5.00
C ILE A 41 -3.39 9.20 3.96
N SER A 42 -3.48 8.83 2.68
CA SER A 42 -3.17 9.75 1.59
C SER A 42 -4.43 10.47 1.13
N ILE A 43 -4.30 11.74 0.76
CA ILE A 43 -5.40 12.59 0.29
C ILE A 43 -5.12 12.98 -1.15
N GLY A 44 -6.04 12.64 -2.05
CA GLY A 44 -5.98 13.07 -3.44
C GLY A 44 -6.19 14.56 -3.60
N TRP A 45 -5.71 15.12 -4.70
CA TRP A 45 -5.96 16.52 -5.06
C TRP A 45 -7.46 16.83 -5.21
N ASP A 46 -8.25 15.80 -5.53
CA ASP A 46 -9.70 15.80 -5.64
C ASP A 46 -10.42 15.61 -4.29
N GLY A 47 -9.66 15.59 -3.18
CA GLY A 47 -10.17 15.46 -1.82
C GLY A 47 -10.58 14.05 -1.40
N TYR A 48 -10.42 13.04 -2.26
CA TYR A 48 -10.69 11.64 -1.90
C TYR A 48 -9.59 11.05 -1.03
N LEU A 49 -9.97 10.16 -0.12
CA LEU A 49 -9.07 9.52 0.83
C LEU A 49 -8.63 8.14 0.32
N TYR A 50 -7.36 7.82 0.53
CA TYR A 50 -6.71 6.56 0.15
C TYR A 50 -5.89 6.03 1.33
N ASP A 51 -5.74 4.71 1.45
CA ASP A 51 -4.95 4.14 2.55
C ASP A 51 -3.43 4.38 2.41
N CYS A 52 -2.94 4.57 1.18
CA CYS A 52 -1.56 4.93 0.87
C CYS A 52 -1.45 5.57 -0.52
N ASP A 53 -0.25 6.06 -0.83
CA ASP A 53 0.15 6.57 -2.14
C ASP A 53 -0.02 5.52 -3.27
N PHE A 54 0.30 4.25 -3.01
CA PHE A 54 0.08 3.18 -3.98
C PHE A 54 -1.40 2.91 -4.24
N ASN A 55 -2.24 2.93 -3.19
CA ASN A 55 -3.68 2.85 -3.34
C ASN A 55 -4.22 4.07 -4.11
N GLN A 56 -3.67 5.25 -3.89
CA GLN A 56 -4.00 6.45 -4.68
C GLN A 56 -3.63 6.27 -6.16
N MET A 57 -2.45 5.75 -6.46
CA MET A 57 -2.01 5.48 -7.83
C MET A 57 -2.88 4.43 -8.52
N LEU A 58 -3.37 3.44 -7.77
CA LEU A 58 -4.32 2.42 -8.24
C LEU A 58 -5.79 2.87 -8.19
N LYS A 59 -6.06 4.11 -7.76
CA LYS A 59 -7.41 4.68 -7.58
C LYS A 59 -8.30 3.88 -6.60
N LEU A 60 -7.69 3.20 -5.63
CA LEU A 60 -8.33 2.41 -4.58
C LEU A 60 -8.66 3.27 -3.35
N LYS A 61 -9.83 3.93 -3.39
CA LYS A 61 -10.33 4.78 -2.30
C LYS A 61 -10.58 3.97 -1.03
N VAL A 62 -10.42 4.59 0.14
CA VAL A 62 -10.66 3.93 1.45
C VAL A 62 -11.99 3.19 1.50
N ASN A 63 -11.97 2.00 2.11
CA ASN A 63 -13.18 1.19 2.28
C ASN A 63 -13.96 1.61 3.53
N CYS A 64 -14.44 2.86 3.55
CA CYS A 64 -15.32 3.38 4.57
C CYS A 64 -16.36 4.34 3.96
N THR A 65 -17.30 4.81 4.77
CA THR A 65 -18.30 5.81 4.37
C THR A 65 -17.70 7.20 4.16
N SER A 66 -16.65 7.52 4.92
CA SER A 66 -15.89 8.78 4.84
C SER A 66 -14.85 8.74 3.71
N LYS A 67 -15.30 8.71 2.44
CA LYS A 67 -14.39 8.60 1.28
C LYS A 67 -13.75 9.91 0.85
N HIS A 68 -14.29 11.04 1.28
CA HIS A 68 -13.84 12.38 0.91
C HIS A 68 -13.52 13.19 2.17
N ILE A 69 -12.54 14.09 2.10
CA ILE A 69 -12.10 14.90 3.25
C ILE A 69 -13.21 15.77 3.84
N SER A 70 -14.16 16.22 3.02
CA SER A 70 -15.34 16.97 3.50
C SER A 70 -16.27 16.12 4.38
N GLN A 71 -16.17 14.80 4.33
CA GLN A 71 -16.95 13.85 5.11
C GLN A 71 -16.09 13.16 6.18
N PHE A 72 -14.93 13.75 6.51
CA PHE A 72 -13.94 13.16 7.39
C PHE A 72 -14.56 12.72 8.73
N ASN A 73 -14.42 11.44 9.05
CA ASN A 73 -14.82 10.87 10.32
C ASN A 73 -13.73 9.94 10.84
N ILE A 74 -13.06 10.36 11.92
CA ILE A 74 -11.93 9.63 12.51
C ILE A 74 -12.33 8.25 13.07
N GLN A 75 -13.54 8.09 13.60
CA GLN A 75 -14.02 6.82 14.14
C GLN A 75 -14.24 5.80 13.02
N ASN A 76 -14.83 6.24 11.91
CA ASN A 76 -15.03 5.41 10.71
C ASN A 76 -13.68 5.06 10.05
N LEU A 77 -12.71 5.98 10.08
CA LEU A 77 -11.38 5.74 9.53
C LEU A 77 -10.55 4.81 10.41
N ASN A 78 -10.63 4.90 11.74
CA ASN A 78 -9.90 4.00 12.64
C ASN A 78 -10.47 2.57 12.64
N SER A 79 -11.76 2.41 12.37
CA SER A 79 -12.41 1.10 12.26
C SER A 79 -12.39 0.51 10.83
N ARG A 80 -11.78 1.22 9.87
CA ARG A 80 -11.77 0.79 8.46
C ARG A 80 -10.91 -0.44 8.24
N LYS A 81 -11.27 -1.22 7.22
CA LYS A 81 -10.40 -2.25 6.65
C LYS A 81 -9.54 -1.61 5.56
N ILE A 82 -8.23 -1.66 5.74
CA ILE A 82 -7.24 -1.20 4.75
C ILE A 82 -7.40 -2.05 3.49
N ILE A 83 -7.51 -1.41 2.33
CA ILE A 83 -7.55 -2.13 1.06
C ILE A 83 -6.15 -2.66 0.75
N VAL A 84 -6.05 -3.97 0.59
CA VAL A 84 -4.80 -4.67 0.27
C VAL A 84 -4.79 -5.14 -1.19
N GLY A 85 -3.60 -5.28 -1.76
CA GLY A 85 -3.37 -5.83 -3.09
C GLY A 85 -1.96 -6.38 -3.23
N GLN A 86 -1.60 -6.83 -4.43
CA GLN A 86 -0.28 -7.43 -4.70
C GLN A 86 0.89 -6.50 -4.34
N HIS A 87 0.72 -5.19 -4.54
CA HIS A 87 1.72 -4.19 -4.15
C HIS A 87 2.00 -4.17 -2.64
N CYS A 88 1.06 -4.60 -1.78
CA CYS A 88 1.29 -4.63 -0.34
C CYS A 88 2.42 -5.58 0.05
N TYR A 89 2.66 -6.65 -0.71
CA TYR A 89 3.78 -7.56 -0.46
C TYR A 89 5.13 -6.86 -0.54
N GLY A 90 5.28 -5.80 -1.34
CA GLY A 90 6.53 -5.04 -1.32
C GLY A 90 6.69 -4.15 -0.08
N CYS A 91 5.58 -3.76 0.58
CA CYS A 91 5.62 -2.99 1.84
C CYS A 91 5.85 -3.90 3.03
N THR A 92 5.43 -5.16 2.95
CA THR A 92 5.48 -6.15 4.03
C THR A 92 6.62 -7.15 3.90
N ALA A 93 7.33 -7.20 2.75
CA ALA A 93 8.49 -8.05 2.57
C ALA A 93 9.74 -7.53 3.31
N GLY A 94 10.54 -8.43 3.87
CA GLY A 94 11.81 -8.15 4.51
C GLY A 94 11.66 -7.26 5.75
N SER A 95 12.48 -6.21 5.86
CA SER A 95 12.35 -5.19 6.93
C SER A 95 11.25 -4.15 6.67
N GLY A 96 10.49 -4.32 5.58
CA GLY A 96 9.50 -3.37 5.10
C GLY A 96 10.12 -2.29 4.23
N SER A 97 9.53 -2.06 3.05
CA SER A 97 9.88 -0.92 2.19
C SER A 97 9.23 0.35 2.74
N SER A 98 9.70 0.82 3.90
CA SER A 98 9.22 2.07 4.47
C SER A 98 9.84 3.23 3.71
N CYS A 99 8.99 4.03 3.06
CA CYS A 99 9.34 5.38 2.61
C CYS A 99 9.74 6.31 3.79
N GLY A 100 9.69 5.83 5.04
CA GLY A 100 10.22 6.47 6.23
C GLY A 100 11.71 6.21 6.51
N GLY A 101 12.43 5.55 5.59
CA GLY A 101 13.85 5.26 5.76
C GLY A 101 14.07 4.08 6.70
N ALA A 102 14.79 3.07 6.23
CA ALA A 102 15.46 2.15 7.12
C ALA A 102 16.56 2.94 7.85
N VAL A 103 16.33 3.29 9.11
CA VAL A 103 17.40 3.64 10.03
C VAL A 103 17.56 2.42 10.94
N PHE A 104 18.51 1.57 10.53
CA PHE A 104 19.23 0.53 11.28
C PHE A 104 18.41 -0.44 12.15
#